data_AF-A0A938HQC5-F1
#
_entry.id   AF-A0A938HQC5-F1
#
_cell.length_a   1.000
_cell.length_b   1.000
_cell.length_c   1.000
_cell.angle_alpha   90.00
_cell.angle_beta   90.00
_cell.angle_gamma   90.00
#
_symmetry.space_group_name_H-M   'P 1'
#
loop_
_entity.id
_entity.type
_entity.pdbx_description
1 polymer ?
#
loop_
_entity_poly.entity_id
_entity_poly.type
_entity_poly.pdbx_seq_one_letter_code
_entity_poly.pdbx_strand_id
1 'polypeptide(L)'
;MILLVPWLGQGFKHTVNIWAYPVASLGAGLALMAAGLTGRGRRRWAWLHLGMGIIAWGIGEAGSEVYWAFGREVPYPGWVDIFYLLGYPLLAIGVVLLPRPRLGKYERTRSALDAAAGIIALSLITWTVYLDRAISFDPEASLFTNWVNALYPIGDAVLLLAVLGLALRRTERRLGIQLAALIVALLLNAGADIVYFTAIASAEYTTGMWIDGLWLLGYAAFAAAAWLELRPSQPATDLTAQSRGGVAYVPVVALLGMVLTSEHSTHRLQVVAWLVVAVIIVIRQWVVAREAKELAAEGRDTVLTSVSHDLRIPLSVVQGYAQLLAKDWDSFADAERQEMARIVEDQAAHLAKIVTDIIDLARGRLSSVSLDTRPQPVVPLLRRAAEAFPPDVAAQVTIEADDDLLADADPDRLHQVLVNLLANAMRYGQPPILVRARPDGRHALFQVHDAGPGIPRRFEAAIWDRFERGAHRHDSRIGGLGIGLSTARALVEAHGG
;
A
#
# COMPACT_ATOMS: atom_id res chain seq x y z
N MET A 1 5.55 7.68 32.79
CA MET A 1 4.76 8.93 32.94
C MET A 1 5.12 9.70 34.21
N ILE A 2 5.24 9.04 35.36
CA ILE A 2 5.59 9.68 36.65
C ILE A 2 6.94 10.44 36.57
N LEU A 3 7.97 9.88 35.91
CA LEU A 3 9.29 10.54 35.79
C LEU A 3 9.30 11.81 34.92
N LEU A 4 8.25 12.04 34.11
CA LEU A 4 8.13 13.23 33.23
C LEU A 4 7.49 14.43 33.93
N VAL A 5 7.16 14.31 35.22
CA VAL A 5 6.42 15.32 35.97
C VAL A 5 7.39 16.26 36.69
N PRO A 6 7.46 17.56 36.33
CA PRO A 6 8.48 18.46 36.86
C PRO A 6 8.41 18.67 38.37
N TRP A 7 7.20 18.62 38.95
CA TRP A 7 6.95 18.93 40.36
C TRP A 7 7.19 17.77 41.34
N LEU A 8 7.52 16.56 40.87
CA LEU A 8 7.92 15.47 41.76
C LEU A 8 9.35 15.68 42.26
N GLY A 9 9.59 15.42 43.54
CA GLY A 9 10.93 15.57 44.15
C GLY A 9 11.95 14.59 43.57
N GLN A 10 13.21 15.03 43.47
CA GLN A 10 14.30 14.24 42.86
C GLN A 10 14.53 12.89 43.54
N GLY A 11 14.45 12.82 44.87
CA GLY A 11 14.56 11.54 45.59
C GLY A 11 13.47 10.53 45.22
N PHE A 12 12.23 11.00 45.02
CA PHE A 12 11.14 10.13 44.57
C PHE A 12 11.34 9.64 43.14
N LYS A 13 11.79 10.53 42.24
CA LYS A 13 12.10 10.16 40.86
C LYS A 13 13.23 9.13 40.81
N HIS A 14 14.29 9.33 41.59
CA HIS A 14 15.41 8.40 41.70
C HIS A 14 14.95 7.01 42.18
N THR A 15 14.17 6.93 43.26
CA THR A 15 13.67 5.63 43.77
C THR A 15 12.79 4.89 42.77
N VAL A 16 11.92 5.61 42.06
CA VAL A 16 11.07 5.00 41.02
C VAL A 16 11.92 4.52 39.84
N ASN A 17 12.93 5.31 39.47
CA ASN A 17 13.82 5.04 38.35
C ASN A 17 14.58 3.70 38.53
N ILE A 18 15.16 3.46 39.72
CA ILE A 18 15.97 2.26 40.02
C ILE A 18 15.29 0.94 39.62
N TRP A 19 13.98 0.84 39.84
CA TRP A 19 13.23 -0.38 39.58
C TRP A 19 12.44 -0.34 38.26
N ALA A 20 12.14 0.85 37.75
CA ALA A 20 11.33 1.00 36.56
C ALA A 20 12.02 0.47 35.30
N TYR A 21 13.34 0.68 35.17
CA TYR A 21 14.10 0.28 34.00
C TYR A 21 14.17 -1.23 33.79
N PRO A 22 14.75 -2.02 34.73
CA PRO A 22 14.83 -3.46 34.55
C PRO A 22 13.46 -4.13 34.37
N VAL A 23 12.44 -3.63 35.07
CA VAL A 23 11.08 -4.17 34.95
C VAL A 23 10.48 -3.87 33.57
N ALA A 24 10.66 -2.64 33.07
CA ALA A 24 10.13 -2.24 31.77
C ALA A 24 10.84 -2.95 30.62
N SER A 25 12.18 -2.97 30.62
CA SER A 25 12.98 -3.60 29.58
C SER A 25 12.80 -5.12 29.57
N LEU A 26 12.97 -5.82 30.70
CA LEU A 26 12.75 -7.27 30.76
C LEU A 26 11.31 -7.64 30.43
N GLY A 27 10.32 -6.87 30.92
CA GLY A 27 8.91 -7.08 30.58
C GLY A 27 8.63 -6.95 29.08
N ALA A 28 9.14 -5.89 28.45
CA ALA A 28 9.02 -5.69 27.00
C ALA A 28 9.74 -6.80 26.21
N GLY A 29 10.94 -7.18 26.63
CA GLY A 29 11.71 -8.26 26.03
C GLY A 29 10.99 -9.61 26.11
N LEU A 30 10.41 -9.95 27.27
CA LEU A 30 9.60 -11.16 27.43
C LEU A 30 8.32 -11.13 26.58
N ALA A 31 7.66 -9.97 26.45
CA ALA A 31 6.51 -9.82 25.57
C ALA A 31 6.88 -10.08 24.10
N LEU A 32 8.01 -9.53 23.63
CA LEU A 32 8.54 -9.77 22.28
C LEU A 32 8.91 -11.25 22.08
N MET A 33 9.52 -11.90 23.07
CA MET A 33 9.81 -13.34 23.04
C MET A 33 8.51 -14.15 22.91
N ALA A 34 7.47 -13.82 23.69
CA ALA A 34 6.17 -14.47 23.61
C ALA A 34 5.54 -14.31 22.22
N ALA A 35 5.62 -13.12 21.62
CA ALA A 35 5.20 -12.88 20.24
C ALA A 35 5.99 -13.75 19.23
N GLY A 36 7.30 -13.95 19.44
CA GLY A 36 8.11 -14.84 18.62
C GLY A 36 7.71 -16.31 18.73
N LEU A 37 7.38 -16.78 19.94
CA LEU A 37 6.98 -18.17 20.19
C LEU A 37 5.65 -18.55 19.51
N THR A 38 4.76 -17.59 19.27
CA THR A 38 3.51 -17.83 18.53
C THR A 38 3.69 -17.81 17.01
N GLY A 39 4.80 -17.24 16.51
CA GLY A 39 5.13 -17.15 15.10
C GLY A 39 5.71 -18.44 14.50
N ARG A 40 5.87 -18.46 13.16
CA ARG A 40 6.58 -19.53 12.42
C ARG A 40 7.61 -18.96 11.43
N GLY A 41 8.61 -19.76 11.07
CA GLY A 41 9.62 -19.40 10.07
C GLY A 41 10.43 -18.15 10.44
N ARG A 42 10.71 -17.28 9.46
CA ARG A 42 11.49 -16.04 9.69
C ARG A 42 10.81 -15.09 10.68
N ARG A 43 9.47 -15.07 10.72
CA ARG A 43 8.69 -14.23 11.64
C ARG A 43 8.98 -14.58 13.10
N ARG A 44 9.02 -15.87 13.43
CA ARG A 44 9.42 -16.35 14.77
C ARG A 44 10.79 -15.81 15.17
N TRP A 45 11.79 -16.03 14.32
CA TRP A 45 13.16 -15.64 14.62
C TRP A 45 13.34 -14.12 14.69
N ALA A 46 12.59 -13.34 13.91
CA ALA A 46 12.60 -11.89 13.99
C ALA A 46 12.24 -11.40 15.40
N TRP A 47 11.07 -11.80 15.91
CA TRP A 47 10.60 -11.39 17.23
C TRP A 47 11.44 -11.96 18.38
N LEU A 48 11.97 -13.18 18.25
CA LEU A 48 12.90 -13.73 19.24
C LEU A 48 14.19 -12.91 19.33
N HIS A 49 14.78 -12.50 18.21
CA HIS A 49 15.98 -11.65 18.24
C HIS A 49 15.70 -10.26 18.79
N LEU A 50 14.55 -9.67 18.44
CA LEU A 50 14.10 -8.41 19.04
C LEU A 50 13.98 -8.54 20.57
N GLY A 51 13.31 -9.61 21.04
CA GLY A 51 13.15 -9.88 22.47
C GLY A 51 14.48 -10.15 23.19
N MET A 52 15.37 -10.97 22.62
CA MET A 52 16.70 -11.21 23.18
C MET A 52 17.52 -9.92 23.29
N GLY A 53 17.42 -9.02 22.30
CA GLY A 53 18.11 -7.73 22.33
C GLY A 53 17.65 -6.85 23.48
N ILE A 54 16.33 -6.71 23.68
CA ILE A 54 15.77 -5.93 24.80
C ILE A 54 16.05 -6.59 26.15
N ILE A 55 16.02 -7.92 26.24
CA ILE A 55 16.42 -8.64 27.47
C ILE A 55 17.89 -8.38 27.80
N ALA A 56 18.77 -8.37 26.80
CA ALA A 56 20.17 -8.04 27.02
C ALA A 56 20.31 -6.66 27.67
N TRP A 57 19.67 -5.62 27.10
CA TRP A 57 19.64 -4.29 27.72
C TRP A 57 19.08 -4.31 29.15
N GLY A 58 17.98 -5.03 29.40
CA GLY A 58 17.42 -5.14 30.75
C GLY A 58 18.31 -5.84 31.76
N ILE A 59 19.14 -6.81 31.34
CA ILE A 59 20.17 -7.41 32.21
C ILE A 59 21.26 -6.38 32.52
N GLY A 60 21.67 -5.60 31.52
CA GLY A 60 22.63 -4.51 31.70
C GLY A 60 22.12 -3.48 32.71
N GLU A 61 20.88 -3.01 32.53
CA GLU A 61 20.20 -2.10 33.45
C GLU A 61 20.12 -2.66 34.87
N ALA A 62 19.63 -3.90 35.02
CA ALA A 62 19.56 -4.54 36.33
C ALA A 62 20.93 -4.61 37.02
N GLY A 63 21.99 -4.87 36.23
CA GLY A 63 23.37 -4.85 36.71
C GLY A 63 23.77 -3.48 37.23
N SER A 64 23.60 -2.42 36.44
CA SER A 64 23.89 -1.03 36.82
C SER A 64 23.17 -0.62 38.10
N GLU A 65 21.87 -0.93 38.17
CA GLU A 65 21.01 -0.55 39.29
C GLU A 65 21.42 -1.22 40.60
N VAL A 66 21.92 -2.46 40.55
CA VAL A 66 22.48 -3.13 41.72
C VAL A 66 23.69 -2.36 42.27
N TYR A 67 24.60 -1.87 41.43
CA TYR A 67 25.74 -1.07 41.92
C TYR A 67 25.27 0.22 42.58
N TRP A 68 24.37 0.96 41.94
CA TRP A 68 23.84 2.21 42.48
C TRP A 68 23.05 2.02 43.77
N ALA A 69 22.25 0.95 43.88
CA ALA A 69 21.52 0.60 45.10
C ALA A 69 22.46 0.36 46.30
N PHE A 70 23.68 -0.12 46.05
CA PHE A 70 24.72 -0.29 47.06
C PHE A 70 25.67 0.90 47.21
N GLY A 71 25.37 2.04 46.56
CA GLY A 71 26.20 3.25 46.60
C GLY A 71 27.58 3.06 45.97
N ARG A 72 27.70 2.13 45.00
CA ARG A 72 28.95 1.88 44.26
C ARG A 72 28.84 2.45 42.85
N GLU A 73 29.97 2.91 42.34
CA GLU A 73 30.10 3.26 40.93
C GLU A 73 30.09 1.99 40.07
N VAL A 74 29.44 2.07 38.91
CA VAL A 74 29.43 0.98 37.92
C VAL A 74 30.81 0.95 37.26
N PRO A 75 31.53 -0.19 37.27
CA PRO A 75 32.82 -0.29 36.60
C PRO A 75 32.70 0.00 35.10
N TYR A 76 33.59 0.85 34.57
CA TYR A 76 33.60 1.21 33.15
C TYR A 76 35.00 1.08 32.52
N PRO A 77 35.16 0.30 31.44
CA PRO A 77 34.21 -0.71 30.95
C PRO A 77 34.06 -1.86 31.95
N GLY A 78 32.87 -2.44 32.04
CA GLY A 78 32.51 -3.52 32.94
C GLY A 78 31.73 -4.64 32.24
N TRP A 79 31.27 -5.61 33.04
CA TRP A 79 30.49 -6.74 32.55
C TRP A 79 29.11 -6.33 32.04
N VAL A 80 28.57 -5.23 32.56
CA VAL A 80 27.28 -4.66 32.17
C VAL A 80 27.30 -4.19 30.72
N ASP A 81 28.41 -3.60 30.26
CA ASP A 81 28.57 -3.13 28.87
C ASP A 81 28.44 -4.25 27.84
N ILE A 82 28.81 -5.49 28.20
CA ILE A 82 28.64 -6.65 27.32
C ILE A 82 27.17 -6.80 26.93
N PHE A 83 26.26 -6.60 27.88
CA PHE A 83 24.83 -6.75 27.67
C PHE A 83 24.22 -5.57 26.92
N TYR A 84 24.64 -4.34 27.21
CA TYR A 84 24.25 -3.17 26.42
C TYR A 84 24.67 -3.30 24.95
N LEU A 85 25.93 -3.66 24.71
CA LEU A 85 26.48 -3.80 23.36
C LEU A 85 25.89 -4.98 22.60
N LEU A 86 25.52 -6.07 23.28
CA LEU A 86 24.90 -7.23 22.65
C LEU A 86 23.48 -6.94 22.12
N GLY A 87 22.76 -5.98 22.72
CA GLY A 87 21.40 -5.64 22.29
C GLY A 87 21.33 -5.10 20.86
N TYR A 88 22.30 -4.27 20.45
CA TYR A 88 22.33 -3.64 19.12
C TYR A 88 22.31 -4.65 17.94
N PRO A 89 23.24 -5.61 17.81
CA PRO A 89 23.21 -6.57 16.72
C PRO A 89 21.98 -7.49 16.77
N LEU A 90 21.51 -7.85 17.97
CA LEU A 90 20.30 -8.67 18.12
C LEU A 90 19.05 -7.95 17.58
N LEU A 91 18.88 -6.68 17.93
CA LEU A 91 17.77 -5.87 17.41
C LEU A 91 17.86 -5.71 15.88
N ALA A 92 19.06 -5.44 15.35
CA ALA A 92 19.28 -5.32 13.92
C ALA A 92 18.93 -6.61 13.16
N ILE A 93 19.39 -7.77 13.66
CA ILE A 93 19.04 -9.09 13.10
C ILE A 93 17.53 -9.30 13.13
N GLY A 94 16.89 -8.98 14.25
CA GLY A 94 15.44 -9.05 14.41
C GLY A 94 14.69 -8.28 13.32
N VAL A 95 15.08 -7.02 13.09
CA VAL A 95 14.51 -6.18 12.03
C VAL A 95 14.74 -6.78 10.64
N VAL A 96 15.96 -7.25 10.33
CA VAL A 96 16.28 -7.84 9.02
C VAL A 96 15.45 -9.09 8.74
N LEU A 97 15.17 -9.90 9.76
CA LEU A 97 14.40 -11.14 9.64
C LEU A 97 12.89 -10.94 9.48
N LEU A 98 12.36 -9.75 9.79
CA LEU A 98 10.93 -9.48 9.60
C LEU A 98 10.48 -9.79 8.17
N PRO A 99 9.35 -10.49 7.97
CA PRO A 99 8.87 -10.88 6.64
C PRO A 99 8.77 -9.70 5.68
N ARG A 100 9.10 -9.94 4.41
CA ARG A 100 8.94 -8.97 3.32
C ARG A 100 7.82 -9.44 2.38
N PRO A 101 6.93 -8.55 1.92
CA PRO A 101 5.95 -8.92 0.90
C PRO A 101 6.65 -9.35 -0.39
N ARG A 102 5.99 -10.20 -1.18
CA ARG A 102 6.46 -10.56 -2.53
C ARG A 102 6.20 -9.37 -3.44
N LEU A 103 7.26 -8.66 -3.79
CA LEU A 103 7.22 -7.48 -4.65
C LEU A 103 7.44 -7.84 -6.12
N GLY A 104 6.81 -7.08 -7.03
CA GLY A 104 7.06 -7.14 -8.47
C GLY A 104 8.51 -6.81 -8.83
N LYS A 105 8.92 -7.04 -10.10
CA LYS A 105 10.30 -6.76 -10.56
C LYS A 105 10.68 -5.27 -10.42
N TYR A 106 9.77 -4.38 -10.83
CA TYR A 106 9.95 -2.93 -10.72
C TYR A 106 9.96 -2.45 -9.27
N GLU A 107 9.02 -2.94 -8.48
CA GLU A 107 8.93 -2.61 -7.05
C GLU A 107 10.15 -3.08 -6.25
N ARG A 108 10.69 -4.28 -6.53
CA ARG A 108 11.93 -4.76 -5.90
C ARG A 108 13.11 -3.83 -6.18
N THR A 109 13.26 -3.43 -7.44
CA THR A 109 14.35 -2.55 -7.88
C THR A 109 14.22 -1.19 -7.21
N ARG A 110 13.01 -0.60 -7.21
CA ARG A 110 12.73 0.66 -6.53
C ARG A 110 13.01 0.60 -5.03
N SER A 111 12.52 -0.43 -4.34
CA SER A 111 12.73 -0.59 -2.89
C SER A 111 14.20 -0.75 -2.54
N ALA A 112 14.98 -1.44 -3.38
CA ALA A 112 16.43 -1.55 -3.20
C ALA A 112 17.15 -0.19 -3.37
N LEU A 113 16.76 0.60 -4.37
CA LEU A 113 17.31 1.94 -4.58
C LEU A 113 16.95 2.91 -3.45
N ASP A 114 15.68 2.89 -3.01
CA ASP A 114 15.21 3.70 -1.88
C ASP A 114 15.98 3.34 -0.58
N ALA A 115 16.24 2.04 -0.34
CA ALA A 115 17.04 1.56 0.80
C ALA A 115 18.51 1.99 0.70
N ALA A 116 19.15 1.85 -0.46
CA ALA A 116 20.54 2.23 -0.66
C ALA A 116 20.76 3.74 -0.45
N ALA A 117 19.90 4.58 -1.06
CA ALA A 117 19.96 6.03 -0.88
C ALA A 117 19.73 6.43 0.58
N GLY A 118 18.74 5.84 1.24
CA GLY A 118 18.47 6.11 2.66
C GLY A 118 19.64 5.73 3.55
N ILE A 119 20.24 4.54 3.35
CA ILE A 119 21.38 4.06 4.16
C ILE A 119 22.55 5.02 4.02
N ILE A 120 22.92 5.40 2.78
CA ILE A 120 24.03 6.33 2.54
C ILE A 120 23.73 7.68 3.19
N ALA A 121 22.54 8.24 2.97
CA ALA A 121 22.17 9.54 3.53
C ALA A 121 22.19 9.54 5.07
N LEU A 122 21.60 8.52 5.69
CA LEU A 122 21.56 8.41 7.14
C LEU A 122 22.94 8.17 7.73
N SER A 123 23.76 7.30 7.13
CA SER A 123 25.15 7.10 7.56
C SER A 123 25.97 8.39 7.48
N LEU A 124 25.81 9.21 6.43
CA LEU A 124 26.48 10.51 6.34
C LEU A 124 26.03 11.45 7.45
N ILE A 125 24.71 11.62 7.63
CA ILE A 125 24.16 12.51 8.67
C ILE A 125 24.63 12.06 10.05
N THR A 126 24.52 10.77 10.35
CA THR A 126 24.94 10.21 11.63
C THR A 126 26.45 10.36 11.82
N TRP A 127 27.26 10.20 10.77
CA TRP A 127 28.69 10.46 10.85
C TRP A 127 28.98 11.93 11.21
N THR A 128 28.45 12.87 10.45
CA THR A 128 28.82 14.30 10.55
C THR A 128 28.24 15.00 11.77
N VAL A 129 27.01 14.66 12.15
CA VAL A 129 26.29 15.35 13.23
C VAL A 129 26.62 14.73 14.59
N TYR A 130 26.86 13.42 14.62
CA TYR A 130 26.94 12.65 15.85
C TYR A 130 28.26 11.88 16.01
N LEU A 131 28.58 10.89 15.15
CA LEU A 131 29.72 9.98 15.38
C LEU A 131 31.07 10.70 15.40
N ASP A 132 31.31 11.66 14.49
CA ASP A 132 32.56 12.42 14.42
C ASP A 132 32.84 13.22 15.70
N ARG A 133 31.78 13.59 16.43
CA ARG A 133 31.88 14.27 17.74
C ARG A 133 31.88 13.30 18.91
N ALA A 134 31.14 12.20 18.81
CA ALA A 134 30.94 11.25 19.89
C ALA A 134 32.12 10.27 20.05
N ILE A 135 32.75 9.88 18.93
CA ILE A 135 33.91 8.99 18.95
C ILE A 135 35.17 9.82 19.17
N SER A 136 35.60 9.90 20.44
CA SER A 136 36.90 10.45 20.80
C SER A 136 37.80 9.32 21.34
N PHE A 137 39.03 9.26 20.85
CA PHE A 137 40.04 8.33 21.34
C PHE A 137 40.88 9.05 22.38
N ASP A 138 40.75 8.63 23.64
CA ASP A 138 41.59 9.12 24.72
C ASP A 138 42.94 8.37 24.68
N PRO A 139 44.08 9.06 24.45
CA PRO A 139 45.40 8.43 24.42
C PRO A 139 45.81 7.79 25.75
N GLU A 140 45.23 8.24 26.87
CA GLU A 140 45.52 7.72 28.21
C GLU A 140 44.64 6.51 28.57
N ALA A 141 43.52 6.32 27.87
CA ALA A 141 42.63 5.19 28.07
C ALA A 141 43.17 3.91 27.42
N SER A 142 42.79 2.76 27.99
CA SER A 142 43.14 1.47 27.38
C SER A 142 42.49 1.32 25.99
N LEU A 143 43.13 0.55 25.10
CA LEU A 143 42.53 0.22 23.79
C LEU A 143 41.12 -0.37 23.94
N PHE A 144 40.91 -1.22 24.95
CA PHE A 144 39.60 -1.81 25.23
C PHE A 144 38.55 -0.76 25.60
N THR A 145 38.91 0.19 26.46
CA THR A 145 38.05 1.33 26.84
C THR A 145 37.65 2.16 25.63
N ASN A 146 38.62 2.51 24.79
CA ASN A 146 38.37 3.27 23.57
C ASN A 146 37.46 2.52 22.57
N TRP A 147 37.62 1.19 22.46
CA TRP A 147 36.71 0.38 21.63
C TRP A 147 35.29 0.35 22.19
N VAL A 148 35.11 0.18 23.50
CA VAL A 148 33.79 0.22 24.14
C VAL A 148 33.14 1.59 23.96
N ASN A 149 33.89 2.69 24.17
CA ASN A 149 33.44 4.07 23.90
C ASN A 149 32.90 4.23 22.47
N ALA A 150 33.61 3.70 21.47
CA ALA A 150 33.22 3.82 20.08
C ALA A 150 31.99 2.96 19.72
N LEU A 151 31.80 1.81 20.38
CA LEU A 151 30.74 0.86 20.04
C LEU A 151 29.33 1.36 20.40
N TYR A 152 29.18 2.20 21.42
CA TYR A 152 27.88 2.78 21.79
C TYR A 152 27.30 3.68 20.67
N PRO A 153 28.00 4.75 20.21
CA PRO A 153 27.52 5.56 19.10
C PRO A 153 27.32 4.76 17.80
N ILE A 154 28.19 3.79 17.53
CA ILE A 154 28.05 2.89 16.36
C ILE A 154 26.78 2.04 16.49
N GLY A 155 26.47 1.54 17.69
CA GLY A 155 25.25 0.83 18.00
C GLY A 155 24.00 1.65 17.66
N ASP A 156 23.96 2.91 18.08
CA ASP A 156 22.84 3.82 17.80
C ASP A 156 22.68 4.07 16.29
N ALA A 157 23.79 4.22 15.57
CA ALA A 157 23.78 4.31 14.11
C ALA A 157 23.17 3.06 13.47
N VAL A 158 23.47 1.86 14.00
CA VAL A 158 22.86 0.59 13.55
C VAL A 158 21.35 0.57 13.82
N LEU A 159 20.88 1.09 14.96
CA LEU A 159 19.44 1.18 15.25
C LEU A 159 18.74 2.16 14.32
N LEU A 160 19.34 3.32 14.03
CA LEU A 160 18.81 4.30 13.08
C LEU A 160 18.68 3.70 11.67
N LEU A 161 19.68 2.93 11.23
CA LEU A 161 19.61 2.17 9.98
C LEU A 161 18.51 1.09 10.01
N ALA A 162 18.28 0.45 11.15
CA ALA A 162 17.18 -0.48 11.33
C ALA A 162 15.82 0.22 11.24
N VAL A 163 15.66 1.40 11.86
CA VAL A 163 14.47 2.25 11.76
C VAL A 163 14.20 2.61 10.30
N LEU A 164 15.21 3.08 9.57
CA LEU A 164 15.08 3.37 8.16
C LEU A 164 14.65 2.13 7.37
N GLY A 165 15.27 0.98 7.65
CA GLY A 165 14.94 -0.29 7.04
C GLY A 165 13.52 -0.79 7.36
N LEU A 166 12.87 -0.28 8.42
CA LEU A 166 11.46 -0.50 8.74
C LEU A 166 10.56 0.53 8.04
N ALA A 167 10.93 1.80 8.08
CA ALA A 167 10.16 2.91 7.50
C ALA A 167 10.03 2.80 5.97
N LEU A 168 11.04 2.25 5.30
CA LEU A 168 11.02 2.00 3.86
C LEU A 168 10.24 0.74 3.46
N ARG A 169 9.67 -0.02 4.41
CA ARG A 169 8.87 -1.20 4.10
C ARG A 169 7.46 -0.81 3.68
N ARG A 170 7.03 -1.32 2.53
CA ARG A 170 5.60 -1.37 2.19
C ARG A 170 4.93 -2.51 2.94
N THR A 171 3.82 -2.23 3.61
CA THR A 171 3.12 -3.22 4.43
C THR A 171 1.61 -3.00 4.44
N GLU A 172 0.86 -4.08 4.65
CA GLU A 172 -0.57 -4.02 4.94
C GLU A 172 -0.84 -3.18 6.19
N ARG A 173 -2.01 -2.52 6.27
CA ARG A 173 -2.37 -1.55 7.31
C ARG A 173 -2.07 -2.02 8.74
N ARG A 174 -2.34 -3.31 9.05
CA ARG A 174 -2.12 -3.89 10.38
C ARG A 174 -0.65 -4.12 10.71
N LEU A 175 0.10 -4.68 9.76
CA LEU A 175 1.56 -4.83 9.90
C LEU A 175 2.22 -3.45 9.99
N GLY A 176 1.63 -2.43 9.34
CA GLY A 176 2.04 -1.04 9.44
C GLY A 176 2.01 -0.47 10.86
N ILE A 177 0.97 -0.75 11.65
CA ILE A 177 0.86 -0.23 13.04
C ILE A 177 1.90 -0.89 13.95
N GLN A 178 2.11 -2.21 13.82
CA GLN A 178 3.12 -2.93 14.60
C GLN A 178 4.53 -2.41 14.31
N LEU A 179 4.86 -2.22 13.03
CA LEU A 179 6.16 -1.70 12.61
C LEU A 179 6.32 -0.22 13.00
N ALA A 180 5.25 0.58 12.96
CA ALA A 180 5.27 1.94 13.47
C ALA A 180 5.59 1.98 14.97
N ALA A 181 5.02 1.07 15.76
CA ALA A 181 5.37 0.94 17.18
C ALA A 181 6.85 0.56 17.38
N LEU A 182 7.39 -0.36 16.57
CA LEU A 182 8.83 -0.68 16.60
C LEU A 182 9.72 0.50 16.19
N ILE A 183 9.32 1.26 15.16
CA ILE A 183 10.02 2.47 14.72
C ILE A 183 10.06 3.50 15.85
N VAL A 184 8.92 3.77 16.48
CA VAL A 184 8.82 4.68 17.62
C VAL A 184 9.70 4.20 18.78
N ALA A 185 9.66 2.90 19.09
CA ALA A 185 10.46 2.31 20.16
C ALA A 185 11.97 2.51 19.93
N LEU A 186 12.45 2.21 18.72
CA LEU A 186 13.86 2.35 18.35
C LEU A 186 14.29 3.83 18.29
N LEU A 187 13.44 4.73 17.78
CA LEU A 187 13.72 6.17 17.75
C LEU A 187 13.79 6.78 19.15
N LEU A 188 12.90 6.36 20.06
CA LEU A 188 12.91 6.84 21.44
C LEU A 188 14.17 6.41 22.18
N ASN A 189 14.63 5.16 22.00
CA ASN A 189 15.86 4.69 22.64
C ASN A 189 17.11 5.36 22.04
N ALA A 190 17.30 5.30 20.73
CA ALA A 190 18.45 5.94 20.09
C ALA A 190 18.48 7.46 20.32
N GLY A 191 17.31 8.11 20.33
CA GLY A 191 17.20 9.54 20.66
C GLY A 191 17.55 9.84 22.12
N ALA A 192 17.12 8.98 23.05
CA ALA A 192 17.47 9.12 24.47
C ALA A 192 18.99 8.95 24.67
N ASP A 193 19.63 7.97 24.03
CA ASP A 193 21.08 7.74 24.11
C ASP A 193 21.87 8.95 23.59
N ILE A 194 21.46 9.52 22.46
CA ILE A 194 22.09 10.73 21.90
C ILE A 194 21.98 11.92 22.87
N VAL A 195 20.78 12.18 23.41
CA VAL A 195 20.57 13.30 24.34
C VAL A 195 21.32 13.05 25.67
N TYR A 196 21.37 11.81 26.13
CA TYR A 196 22.05 11.39 27.36
C TYR A 196 23.54 11.65 27.27
N PHE A 197 24.14 11.24 26.15
CA PHE A 197 25.55 11.48 25.88
C PHE A 197 25.88 12.98 25.92
N THR A 198 25.04 13.81 25.29
CA THR A 198 25.25 15.28 25.32
C THR A 198 25.09 15.87 26.72
N ALA A 199 24.12 15.39 27.51
CA ALA A 199 23.85 15.89 28.85
C ALA A 199 24.92 15.45 29.87
N ILE A 200 25.53 14.28 29.70
CA ILE A 200 26.68 13.89 30.51
C ILE A 200 27.89 14.75 30.18
N ALA A 201 28.15 14.97 28.88
CA ALA A 201 29.29 15.77 28.45
C ALA A 201 29.22 17.23 28.97
N SER A 202 28.02 17.78 29.13
CA SER A 202 27.79 19.10 29.75
C SER A 202 27.68 19.08 31.29
N ALA A 203 27.78 17.90 31.93
CA ALA A 203 27.52 17.70 33.37
C ALA A 203 26.12 18.17 33.82
N GLU A 204 25.15 18.21 32.90
CA GLU A 204 23.76 18.60 33.15
C GLU A 204 22.88 17.38 33.47
N TYR A 205 23.39 16.16 33.25
CA TYR A 205 22.65 14.93 33.54
C TYR A 205 22.46 14.67 35.04
N THR A 206 21.22 14.34 35.44
CA THR A 206 20.86 13.88 36.78
C THR A 206 19.82 12.77 36.65
N THR A 207 19.97 11.71 37.43
CA THR A 207 19.02 10.60 37.47
C THR A 207 17.64 11.09 37.94
N GLY A 208 16.59 10.66 37.25
CA GLY A 208 15.22 11.13 37.42
C GLY A 208 14.83 12.28 36.48
N MET A 209 15.64 12.58 35.46
CA MET A 209 15.29 13.61 34.47
C MET A 209 14.23 13.14 33.47
N TRP A 210 13.69 14.09 32.71
CA TRP A 210 12.68 13.80 31.69
C TRP A 210 13.19 12.84 30.60
N ILE A 211 14.50 12.86 30.33
CA ILE A 211 15.15 11.94 29.39
C ILE A 211 14.97 10.48 29.81
N ASP A 212 14.92 10.21 31.13
CA ASP A 212 14.71 8.87 31.64
C ASP A 212 13.34 8.29 31.27
N GLY A 213 12.37 9.19 31.05
CA GLY A 213 11.06 8.82 30.54
C GLY A 213 11.07 8.36 29.08
N LEU A 214 12.06 8.75 28.27
CA LEU A 214 12.13 8.37 26.86
C LEU A 214 12.44 6.89 26.67
N TRP A 215 13.44 6.35 27.37
CA TRP A 215 13.74 4.91 27.32
C TRP A 215 12.55 4.07 27.80
N LEU A 216 11.91 4.46 28.90
CA LEU A 216 10.70 3.78 29.40
C LEU A 216 9.54 3.82 28.40
N LEU A 217 9.33 4.95 27.71
CA LEU A 217 8.35 5.04 26.63
C LEU A 217 8.75 4.15 25.43
N GLY A 218 10.04 4.04 25.16
CA GLY A 218 10.60 3.12 24.17
C GLY A 218 10.28 1.66 24.50
N TYR A 219 10.53 1.22 25.74
CA TYR A 219 10.16 -0.13 26.20
C TYR A 219 8.65 -0.38 26.17
N ALA A 220 7.85 0.62 26.55
CA ALA A 220 6.39 0.53 26.41
C ALA A 220 5.96 0.38 24.94
N ALA A 221 6.63 1.07 24.01
CA ALA A 221 6.37 0.94 22.58
C ALA A 221 6.78 -0.45 22.03
N PHE A 222 7.88 -1.03 22.51
CA PHE A 222 8.25 -2.43 22.21
C PHE A 222 7.19 -3.43 22.71
N ALA A 223 6.73 -3.25 23.95
CA ALA A 223 5.66 -4.08 24.52
C ALA A 223 4.35 -3.92 23.73
N ALA A 224 4.01 -2.70 23.31
CA ALA A 224 2.85 -2.43 22.46
C ALA A 224 2.96 -3.12 21.09
N ALA A 225 4.15 -3.11 20.47
CA ALA A 225 4.40 -3.84 19.22
C ALA A 225 4.18 -5.34 19.39
N ALA A 226 4.70 -5.93 20.48
CA ALA A 226 4.49 -7.34 20.82
C ALA A 226 3.00 -7.67 21.05
N TRP A 227 2.29 -6.80 21.77
CA TRP A 227 0.86 -7.00 22.04
C TRP A 227 0.01 -6.94 20.77
N LEU A 228 0.29 -6.00 19.87
CA LEU A 228 -0.37 -5.91 18.57
C LEU A 228 -0.11 -7.14 17.70
N GLU A 229 1.05 -7.77 17.86
CA GLU A 229 1.41 -9.03 17.20
C GLU A 229 0.63 -10.23 17.72
N LEU A 230 0.43 -10.29 19.04
CA LEU A 230 -0.30 -11.38 19.69
C LEU A 230 -1.83 -11.35 19.45
N ARG A 231 -2.38 -10.22 18.96
CA ARG A 231 -3.83 -10.11 18.68
C ARG A 231 -4.26 -11.07 17.56
N PRO A 232 -5.45 -11.71 17.65
CA PRO A 232 -6.00 -12.52 16.56
C PRO A 232 -6.33 -11.68 15.32
N SER A 233 -6.16 -12.27 14.14
CA SER A 233 -6.47 -11.62 12.86
C SER A 233 -7.97 -11.48 12.66
N GLN A 234 -8.46 -10.24 12.61
CA GLN A 234 -9.78 -9.97 12.04
C GLN A 234 -9.72 -10.20 10.53
N PRO A 235 -10.74 -10.83 9.92
CA PRO A 235 -10.85 -10.92 8.47
C PRO A 235 -10.87 -9.50 7.91
N ALA A 236 -9.98 -9.22 6.94
CA ALA A 236 -9.88 -7.92 6.32
C ALA A 236 -11.18 -7.58 5.59
N THR A 237 -12.03 -6.77 6.21
CA THR A 237 -12.99 -5.96 5.47
C THR A 237 -12.23 -4.81 4.81
N ASP A 238 -12.50 -4.62 3.51
CA ASP A 238 -11.89 -3.68 2.56
C ASP A 238 -10.56 -4.03 1.88
N LEU A 239 -10.70 -4.51 0.65
CA LEU A 239 -9.68 -4.79 -0.36
C LEU A 239 -9.11 -3.54 -1.08
N THR A 240 -9.24 -2.33 -0.54
CA THR A 240 -8.76 -1.10 -1.21
C THR A 240 -7.73 -0.31 -0.41
N ALA A 241 -7.43 -0.69 0.83
CA ALA A 241 -6.42 0.00 1.64
C ALA A 241 -5.00 -0.55 1.42
N GLN A 242 -4.58 -0.77 0.17
CA GLN A 242 -3.15 -0.67 -0.12
C GLN A 242 -2.81 0.81 0.01
N SER A 243 -2.03 1.18 1.03
CA SER A 243 -1.61 2.57 1.19
C SER A 243 -0.77 2.99 -0.03
N ARG A 244 -1.45 3.58 -1.00
CA ARG A 244 -0.87 4.51 -1.98
C ARG A 244 -0.41 5.74 -1.19
N GLY A 245 0.72 5.59 -0.49
CA GLY A 245 1.17 6.62 0.44
C GLY A 245 2.63 6.54 0.83
N GLY A 246 3.43 5.65 0.23
CA GLY A 246 4.88 5.79 0.25
C GLY A 246 5.34 6.92 -0.67
N VAL A 247 4.88 8.15 -0.38
CA VAL A 247 5.43 9.38 -0.96
C VAL A 247 6.89 9.50 -0.51
N ALA A 248 7.69 10.04 -1.42
CA ALA A 248 9.13 10.14 -1.45
C ALA A 248 9.80 10.79 -0.21
N TYR A 249 9.92 10.06 0.90
CA TYR A 249 10.76 10.52 2.02
C TYR A 249 12.25 10.47 1.70
N VAL A 250 12.70 9.59 0.79
CA VAL A 250 14.14 9.44 0.47
C VAL A 250 14.74 10.73 -0.14
N PRO A 251 14.14 11.40 -1.13
CA PRO A 251 14.61 12.71 -1.59
C PRO A 251 14.56 13.80 -0.52
N VAL A 252 13.56 13.77 0.37
CA VAL A 252 13.43 14.75 1.46
C VAL A 252 14.52 14.54 2.50
N VAL A 253 14.76 13.30 2.92
CA VAL A 253 15.86 12.91 3.84
C VAL A 253 17.22 13.21 3.21
N ALA A 254 17.37 12.96 1.91
CA ALA A 254 18.60 13.30 1.19
C ALA A 254 18.84 14.82 1.13
N LEU A 255 17.79 15.61 0.88
CA LEU A 255 17.88 17.06 0.86
C LEU A 255 18.18 17.62 2.26
N LEU A 256 17.50 17.12 3.30
CA LEU A 256 17.77 17.45 4.70
C LEU A 256 19.21 17.13 5.08
N GLY A 257 19.70 15.95 4.72
CA GLY A 257 21.09 15.59 4.99
C GLY A 257 22.07 16.49 4.25
N MET A 258 21.80 16.83 3.00
CA MET A 258 22.64 17.77 2.25
C MET A 258 22.70 19.15 2.92
N VAL A 259 21.58 19.66 3.42
CA VAL A 259 21.52 20.92 4.18
C VAL A 259 22.28 20.80 5.51
N LEU A 260 22.00 19.77 6.30
CA LEU A 260 22.61 19.56 7.63
C LEU A 260 24.13 19.35 7.56
N THR A 261 24.64 18.84 6.43
CA THR A 261 26.08 18.59 6.22
C THR A 261 26.76 19.69 5.42
N SER A 262 26.02 20.70 4.95
CA SER A 262 26.56 21.75 4.07
C SER A 262 27.57 22.68 4.75
N GLU A 263 27.46 22.92 6.05
CA GLU A 263 28.43 23.73 6.81
C GLU A 263 29.72 22.96 7.13
N HIS A 264 29.67 21.63 7.16
CA HIS A 264 30.82 20.73 7.40
C HIS A 264 31.48 20.26 6.09
N SER A 265 31.10 20.86 4.95
CA SER A 265 31.32 20.37 3.57
C SER A 265 32.74 20.50 3.00
N THR A 266 33.77 20.64 3.84
CA THR A 266 35.16 20.68 3.37
C THR A 266 35.71 19.30 2.96
N HIS A 267 35.01 18.21 3.29
CA HIS A 267 35.45 16.84 2.98
C HIS A 267 34.92 16.35 1.63
N ARG A 268 35.82 16.19 0.65
CA ARG A 268 35.54 15.65 -0.72
C ARG A 268 34.67 14.39 -0.73
N LEU A 269 34.78 13.53 0.29
CA LEU A 269 34.00 12.30 0.43
C LEU A 269 32.50 12.53 0.63
N GLN A 270 32.10 13.58 1.35
CA GLN A 270 30.68 13.89 1.59
C GLN A 270 30.00 14.35 0.30
N VAL A 271 30.69 15.20 -0.49
CA VAL A 271 30.19 15.66 -1.80
C VAL A 271 29.99 14.47 -2.75
N VAL A 272 30.96 13.55 -2.81
CA VAL A 272 30.86 12.33 -3.62
C VAL A 272 29.68 11.46 -3.17
N ALA A 273 29.48 11.28 -1.87
CA ALA A 273 28.40 10.47 -1.35
C ALA A 273 27.01 11.08 -1.64
N TRP A 274 26.87 12.41 -1.56
CA TRP A 274 25.64 13.11 -1.99
C TRP A 274 25.38 13.01 -3.48
N LEU A 275 26.42 13.06 -4.32
CA LEU A 275 26.30 12.79 -5.75
C LEU A 275 25.81 11.36 -6.02
N VAL A 276 26.32 10.37 -5.30
CA VAL A 276 25.85 8.98 -5.40
C VAL A 276 24.37 8.86 -5.02
N VAL A 277 23.93 9.50 -3.93
CA VAL A 277 22.51 9.53 -3.53
C VAL A 277 21.65 10.17 -4.62
N ALA A 278 22.09 11.30 -5.20
CA ALA A 278 21.39 11.98 -6.29
C ALA A 278 21.24 11.07 -7.53
N VAL A 279 22.32 10.37 -7.92
CA VAL A 279 22.30 9.40 -9.02
C VAL A 279 21.32 8.26 -8.74
N ILE A 280 21.32 7.70 -7.52
CA ILE A 280 20.38 6.64 -7.12
C ILE A 280 18.93 7.14 -7.24
N ILE A 281 18.64 8.38 -6.81
CA ILE A 281 17.30 8.98 -6.94
C ILE A 281 16.91 9.14 -8.41
N VAL A 282 17.82 9.59 -9.28
CA VAL A 282 17.57 9.71 -10.73
C VAL A 282 17.27 8.36 -11.36
N ILE A 283 18.09 7.34 -11.08
CA ILE A 283 17.85 5.96 -11.55
C ILE A 283 16.49 5.46 -11.06
N ARG A 284 16.17 5.72 -9.80
CA ARG A 284 14.88 5.35 -9.20
C ARG A 284 13.71 6.02 -9.93
N GLN A 285 13.81 7.30 -10.29
CA GLN A 285 12.77 7.99 -11.09
C GLN A 285 12.65 7.39 -12.49
N TRP A 286 13.76 7.01 -13.11
CA TRP A 286 13.76 6.34 -14.41
C TRP A 286 13.04 4.98 -14.37
N VAL A 287 13.23 4.19 -13.30
CA VAL A 287 12.49 2.92 -13.10
C VAL A 287 10.98 3.15 -13.03
N VAL A 288 10.53 4.18 -12.30
CA VAL A 288 9.10 4.54 -12.21
C VAL A 288 8.54 4.96 -13.57
N ALA A 289 9.27 5.79 -14.32
CA ALA A 289 8.85 6.21 -15.65
C ALA A 289 8.78 5.02 -16.64
N ARG A 290 9.68 4.04 -16.50
CA ARG A 290 9.68 2.83 -17.33
C ARG A 290 8.51 1.91 -17.03
N GLU A 291 8.21 1.67 -15.75
CA GLU A 291 7.04 0.90 -15.32
C GLU A 291 5.74 1.50 -15.88
N ALA A 292 5.59 2.82 -15.80
CA ALA A 292 4.44 3.52 -16.36
C ALA A 292 4.31 3.35 -17.89
N LYS A 293 5.44 3.36 -18.61
CA LYS A 293 5.46 3.12 -20.07
C LYS A 293 5.12 1.68 -20.43
N GLU A 294 5.65 0.70 -19.71
CA GLU A 294 5.38 -0.72 -19.98
C GLU A 294 3.92 -1.07 -19.71
N LEU A 295 3.34 -0.57 -18.60
CA LEU A 295 1.91 -0.73 -18.32
C LEU A 295 1.02 -0.10 -19.41
N ALA A 296 1.42 1.05 -19.94
CA ALA A 296 0.72 1.70 -21.05
C ALA A 296 0.83 0.92 -22.37
N ALA A 297 1.96 0.25 -22.60
CA ALA A 297 2.21 -0.57 -23.80
C ALA A 297 1.46 -1.90 -23.74
N GLU A 298 1.53 -2.64 -22.62
CA GLU A 298 0.80 -3.91 -22.43
C GLU A 298 -0.71 -3.73 -22.59
N GLY A 299 -1.26 -2.62 -22.09
CA GLY A 299 -2.67 -2.28 -22.29
C GLY A 299 -3.03 -2.08 -23.76
N ARG A 300 -2.14 -1.49 -24.57
CA ARG A 300 -2.36 -1.31 -26.02
C ARG A 300 -2.29 -2.64 -26.78
N ASP A 301 -1.30 -3.49 -26.48
CA ASP A 301 -1.09 -4.74 -27.21
C ASP A 301 -2.19 -5.78 -26.91
N THR A 302 -2.68 -5.80 -25.66
CA THR A 302 -3.81 -6.63 -25.25
C THR A 302 -5.10 -6.21 -25.97
N VAL A 303 -5.33 -4.89 -26.12
CA VAL A 303 -6.46 -4.34 -26.89
C VAL A 303 -6.39 -4.78 -28.35
N LEU A 304 -5.24 -4.59 -29.01
CA LEU A 304 -5.08 -4.91 -30.43
C LEU A 304 -5.29 -6.40 -30.73
N THR A 305 -4.81 -7.27 -29.83
CA THR A 305 -4.93 -8.72 -29.99
C THR A 305 -6.37 -9.20 -29.77
N SER A 306 -7.07 -8.70 -28.73
CA SER A 306 -8.47 -9.06 -28.46
C SER A 306 -9.42 -8.53 -29.53
N VAL A 307 -9.23 -7.28 -29.97
CA VAL A 307 -10.05 -6.66 -31.02
C VAL A 307 -9.97 -7.44 -32.32
N SER A 308 -8.77 -7.85 -32.73
CA SER A 308 -8.56 -8.59 -33.97
C SER A 308 -9.33 -9.92 -34.00
N HIS A 309 -9.41 -10.60 -32.86
CA HIS A 309 -10.14 -11.87 -32.74
C HIS A 309 -11.66 -11.66 -32.76
N ASP A 310 -12.15 -10.68 -32.01
CA ASP A 310 -13.59 -10.42 -31.84
C ASP A 310 -14.23 -9.78 -33.10
N LEU A 311 -13.44 -9.17 -33.99
CA LEU A 311 -13.89 -8.71 -35.31
C LEU A 311 -13.93 -9.85 -36.35
N ARG A 312 -12.99 -10.79 -36.30
CA ARG A 312 -12.83 -11.83 -37.34
C ARG A 312 -14.03 -12.77 -37.42
N ILE A 313 -14.59 -13.15 -36.28
CA ILE A 313 -15.72 -14.08 -36.20
C ILE A 313 -16.98 -13.52 -36.87
N PRO A 314 -17.54 -12.37 -36.44
CA PRO A 314 -18.75 -11.82 -37.06
C PRO A 314 -18.52 -11.45 -38.52
N LEU A 315 -17.34 -10.96 -38.89
CA LEU A 315 -17.01 -10.64 -40.28
C LEU A 315 -17.03 -11.89 -41.19
N SER A 316 -16.52 -13.03 -40.69
CA SER A 316 -16.54 -14.30 -41.44
C SER A 316 -17.98 -14.80 -41.64
N VAL A 317 -18.85 -14.61 -40.65
CA VAL A 317 -20.27 -14.98 -40.72
C VAL A 317 -21.01 -14.09 -41.73
N VAL A 318 -20.83 -12.77 -41.67
CA VAL A 318 -21.40 -11.82 -42.64
C VAL A 318 -20.97 -12.18 -44.07
N GLN A 319 -19.67 -12.43 -44.29
CA GLN A 319 -19.16 -12.81 -45.61
C GLN A 319 -19.74 -14.14 -46.10
N GLY A 320 -19.82 -15.15 -45.23
CA GLY A 320 -20.34 -16.47 -45.60
C GLY A 320 -21.80 -16.44 -46.03
N TYR A 321 -22.68 -15.82 -45.23
CA TYR A 321 -24.10 -15.72 -45.56
C TYR A 321 -24.36 -14.78 -46.74
N ALA A 322 -23.63 -13.66 -46.86
CA ALA A 322 -23.74 -12.79 -48.02
C ALA A 322 -23.32 -13.50 -49.32
N GLN A 323 -22.28 -14.34 -49.28
CA GLN A 323 -21.87 -15.14 -50.45
C GLN A 323 -22.89 -16.22 -50.82
N LEU A 324 -23.46 -16.92 -49.84
CA LEU A 324 -24.53 -17.91 -50.07
C LEU A 324 -25.75 -17.26 -50.72
N LEU A 325 -26.21 -16.14 -50.16
CA LEU A 325 -27.32 -15.37 -50.72
C LEU A 325 -27.00 -14.86 -52.14
N ALA A 326 -25.78 -14.38 -52.40
CA ALA A 326 -25.41 -13.87 -53.71
C ALA A 326 -25.27 -14.95 -54.80
N LYS A 327 -24.79 -16.14 -54.45
CA LYS A 327 -24.48 -17.20 -55.41
C LYS A 327 -25.68 -18.10 -55.70
N ASP A 328 -26.41 -18.48 -54.67
CA ASP A 328 -27.40 -19.54 -54.74
C ASP A 328 -28.81 -19.03 -54.35
N TRP A 329 -29.09 -17.74 -54.62
CA TRP A 329 -30.33 -17.06 -54.24
C TRP A 329 -31.58 -17.91 -54.52
N ASP A 330 -31.77 -18.33 -55.78
CA ASP A 330 -32.95 -19.07 -56.23
C ASP A 330 -33.11 -20.47 -55.63
N SER A 331 -32.06 -21.00 -54.98
CA SER A 331 -32.06 -22.34 -54.38
C SER A 331 -32.63 -22.39 -52.96
N PHE A 332 -32.73 -21.24 -52.27
CA PHE A 332 -33.24 -21.14 -50.91
C PHE A 332 -34.72 -20.75 -50.88
N ALA A 333 -35.46 -21.28 -49.92
CA ALA A 333 -36.83 -20.84 -49.66
C ALA A 333 -36.85 -19.39 -49.12
N ASP A 334 -37.96 -18.69 -49.31
CA ASP A 334 -38.06 -17.27 -48.91
C ASP A 334 -37.85 -17.06 -47.40
N ALA A 335 -38.27 -18.03 -46.58
CA ALA A 335 -38.02 -18.04 -45.14
C ALA A 335 -36.53 -18.18 -44.77
N GLU A 336 -35.79 -19.06 -45.47
CA GLU A 336 -34.35 -19.24 -45.25
C GLU A 336 -33.56 -18.00 -45.67
N ARG A 337 -33.96 -17.34 -46.77
CA ARG A 337 -33.35 -16.07 -47.19
C ARG A 337 -33.55 -14.98 -46.15
N GLN A 338 -34.76 -14.86 -45.60
CA GLN A 338 -35.04 -13.89 -44.53
C GLN A 338 -34.23 -14.19 -43.27
N GLU A 339 -34.07 -15.45 -42.89
CA GLU A 339 -33.25 -15.84 -41.73
C GLU A 339 -31.77 -15.51 -41.94
N MET A 340 -31.20 -15.85 -43.11
CA MET A 340 -29.82 -15.49 -43.45
C MET A 340 -29.60 -13.97 -43.49
N ALA A 341 -30.56 -13.21 -44.03
CA ALA A 341 -30.50 -11.75 -44.04
C ALA A 341 -30.51 -11.15 -42.63
N ARG A 342 -31.34 -11.69 -41.72
CA ARG A 342 -31.35 -11.30 -40.30
C ARG A 342 -30.02 -11.60 -39.61
N ILE A 343 -29.44 -12.78 -39.86
CA ILE A 343 -28.12 -13.14 -39.30
C ILE A 343 -27.04 -12.14 -39.77
N VAL A 344 -27.06 -11.74 -41.05
CA VAL A 344 -26.14 -10.73 -41.57
C VAL A 344 -26.35 -9.38 -40.88
N GLU A 345 -27.60 -8.94 -40.71
CA GLU A 345 -27.95 -7.69 -40.03
C GLU A 345 -27.47 -7.68 -38.57
N ASP A 346 -27.73 -8.75 -37.82
CA ASP A 346 -27.32 -8.89 -36.42
C ASP A 346 -25.79 -8.85 -36.26
N GLN A 347 -25.06 -9.56 -37.13
CA GLN A 347 -23.59 -9.54 -37.08
C GLN A 347 -23.01 -8.20 -37.51
N ALA A 348 -23.65 -7.48 -38.45
CA ALA A 348 -23.26 -6.13 -38.85
C ALA A 348 -23.49 -5.12 -37.72
N ALA A 349 -24.63 -5.22 -37.01
CA ALA A 349 -24.91 -4.41 -35.83
C ALA A 349 -23.90 -4.67 -34.70
N HIS A 350 -23.52 -5.95 -34.49
CA HIS A 350 -22.48 -6.32 -33.54
C HIS A 350 -21.11 -5.73 -33.91
N LEU A 351 -20.71 -5.79 -35.19
CA LEU A 351 -19.49 -5.15 -35.69
C LEU A 351 -19.48 -3.64 -35.44
N ALA A 352 -20.61 -2.96 -35.72
CA ALA A 352 -20.75 -1.51 -35.48
C ALA A 352 -20.56 -1.15 -34.00
N LYS A 353 -21.07 -1.99 -33.08
CA LYS A 353 -20.86 -1.85 -31.64
C LYS A 353 -19.39 -1.99 -31.25
N ILE A 354 -18.70 -3.02 -31.76
CA ILE A 354 -17.26 -3.23 -31.50
C ILE A 354 -16.44 -2.04 -31.98
N VAL A 355 -16.74 -1.51 -33.17
CA VAL A 355 -16.05 -0.32 -33.73
C VAL A 355 -16.30 0.92 -32.86
N THR A 356 -17.53 1.12 -32.40
CA THR A 356 -17.89 2.24 -31.50
C THR A 356 -17.12 2.15 -30.19
N ASP A 357 -17.08 0.96 -29.58
CA ASP A 357 -16.33 0.70 -28.34
C ASP A 357 -14.82 0.96 -28.51
N ILE A 358 -14.24 0.64 -29.66
CA ILE A 358 -12.82 0.91 -29.99
C ILE A 358 -12.56 2.41 -30.15
N ILE A 359 -13.47 3.14 -30.80
CA ILE A 359 -13.35 4.60 -30.98
C ILE A 359 -13.43 5.32 -29.62
N ASP A 360 -14.34 4.88 -28.75
CA ASP A 360 -14.46 5.40 -27.39
C ASP A 360 -13.21 5.13 -26.55
N LEU A 361 -12.60 3.95 -26.71
CA LEU A 361 -11.31 3.63 -26.11
C LEU A 361 -10.16 4.50 -26.66
N ALA A 362 -10.05 4.63 -27.99
CA ALA A 362 -8.95 5.34 -28.66
C ALA A 362 -8.96 6.85 -28.40
N ARG A 363 -10.14 7.44 -28.16
CA ARG A 363 -10.29 8.86 -27.81
C ARG A 363 -9.83 9.20 -26.40
N GLY A 364 -9.41 8.22 -25.59
CA GLY A 364 -8.87 8.48 -24.24
C GLY A 364 -9.85 9.17 -23.29
N ARG A 365 -11.16 9.13 -23.58
CA ARG A 365 -12.17 9.96 -22.92
C ARG A 365 -12.47 9.62 -21.46
N LEU A 366 -11.78 8.65 -20.86
CA LEU A 366 -12.06 8.22 -19.48
C LEU A 366 -11.31 9.02 -18.40
N SER A 367 -10.47 9.99 -18.75
CA SER A 367 -9.77 10.85 -17.76
C SER A 367 -10.23 12.31 -17.75
N SER A 368 -11.14 12.70 -18.65
CA SER A 368 -11.77 14.03 -18.66
C SER A 368 -13.10 13.99 -19.44
N VAL A 369 -14.09 13.27 -18.90
CA VAL A 369 -15.45 13.36 -19.45
C VAL A 369 -16.02 14.71 -18.99
N SER A 370 -16.13 15.69 -19.89
CA SER A 370 -16.98 16.85 -19.64
C SER A 370 -18.42 16.36 -19.70
N LEU A 371 -19.14 16.43 -18.59
CA LEU A 371 -20.55 16.06 -18.51
C LEU A 371 -21.41 17.31 -18.68
N ASP A 372 -22.46 17.20 -19.48
CA ASP A 372 -23.53 18.21 -19.52
C ASP A 372 -24.63 17.82 -18.52
N THR A 373 -24.31 17.97 -17.23
CA THR A 373 -25.22 17.60 -16.14
C THR A 373 -26.36 18.59 -16.03
N ARG A 374 -27.59 18.08 -16.10
CA ARG A 374 -28.82 18.86 -15.90
C ARG A 374 -29.86 17.99 -15.19
N PRO A 375 -30.85 18.59 -14.51
CA PRO A 375 -31.97 17.83 -13.95
C PRO A 375 -32.68 17.06 -15.06
N GLN A 376 -32.80 15.74 -14.92
CA GLN A 376 -33.49 14.87 -15.87
C GLN A 376 -34.55 14.02 -15.15
N PRO A 377 -35.75 13.89 -15.73
CA PRO A 377 -36.74 12.95 -15.23
C PRO A 377 -36.26 11.51 -15.44
N VAL A 378 -36.30 10.71 -14.38
CA VAL A 378 -35.73 9.36 -14.37
C VAL A 378 -36.58 8.37 -15.19
N VAL A 379 -37.91 8.43 -15.08
CA VAL A 379 -38.80 7.50 -15.79
C VAL A 379 -38.59 7.53 -17.32
N PRO A 380 -38.55 8.69 -18.00
CA PRO A 380 -38.23 8.75 -19.42
C PRO A 380 -36.85 8.18 -19.80
N LEU A 381 -35.84 8.34 -18.94
CA LEU A 381 -34.49 7.78 -19.19
C LEU A 381 -34.48 6.26 -19.13
N LEU A 382 -35.16 5.68 -18.13
CA LEU A 382 -35.30 4.22 -18.01
C LEU A 382 -36.06 3.64 -19.20
N ARG A 383 -37.15 4.30 -19.62
CA ARG A 383 -37.94 3.88 -20.77
C ARG A 383 -37.12 3.94 -22.06
N ARG A 384 -36.41 5.05 -22.30
CA ARG A 384 -35.50 5.21 -23.45
C ARG A 384 -34.44 4.10 -23.49
N ALA A 385 -33.90 3.70 -22.33
CA ALA A 385 -32.92 2.61 -22.25
C ALA A 385 -33.53 1.23 -22.55
N ALA A 386 -34.77 0.96 -22.13
CA ALA A 386 -35.48 -0.28 -22.47
C ALA A 386 -35.86 -0.33 -23.96
N GLU A 387 -36.27 0.79 -24.54
CA GLU A 387 -36.62 0.95 -25.96
C GLU A 387 -35.41 0.82 -26.91
N ALA A 388 -34.19 0.82 -26.39
CA ALA A 388 -32.98 0.56 -27.18
C ALA A 388 -32.85 -0.91 -27.63
N PHE A 389 -33.73 -1.80 -27.15
CA PHE A 389 -33.76 -3.22 -27.46
C PHE A 389 -35.01 -3.61 -28.26
N PRO A 390 -34.99 -4.73 -28.99
CA PRO A 390 -36.15 -5.22 -29.74
C PRO A 390 -37.41 -5.37 -28.86
N PRO A 391 -38.64 -5.17 -29.41
CA PRO A 391 -39.88 -5.13 -28.61
C PRO A 391 -40.15 -6.37 -27.77
N ASP A 392 -39.77 -7.55 -28.26
CA ASP A 392 -39.88 -8.85 -27.59
C ASP A 392 -38.95 -8.98 -26.38
N VAL A 393 -37.79 -8.30 -26.43
CA VAL A 393 -36.82 -8.22 -25.33
C VAL A 393 -37.22 -7.12 -24.34
N ALA A 394 -37.66 -5.97 -24.84
CA ALA A 394 -38.13 -4.86 -24.01
C ALA A 394 -39.36 -5.25 -23.17
N ALA A 395 -40.23 -6.12 -23.68
CA ALA A 395 -41.39 -6.65 -22.94
C ALA A 395 -41.03 -7.47 -21.69
N GLN A 396 -39.77 -7.90 -21.54
CA GLN A 396 -39.28 -8.66 -20.39
C GLN A 396 -38.71 -7.76 -19.28
N VAL A 397 -38.68 -6.45 -19.52
CA VAL A 397 -38.16 -5.44 -18.59
C VAL A 397 -39.31 -4.78 -17.85
N THR A 398 -39.32 -4.90 -16.52
CA THR A 398 -40.24 -4.17 -15.64
C THR A 398 -39.53 -2.93 -15.09
N ILE A 399 -40.17 -1.77 -15.17
CA ILE A 399 -39.63 -0.50 -14.65
C ILE A 399 -40.39 -0.11 -13.38
N GLU A 400 -39.66 0.12 -12.30
CA GLU A 400 -40.17 0.65 -11.03
C GLU A 400 -39.42 1.92 -10.65
N ALA A 401 -40.07 3.07 -10.74
CA ALA A 401 -39.48 4.34 -10.32
C ALA A 401 -40.58 5.32 -9.89
N ASP A 402 -40.22 6.25 -9.00
CA ASP A 402 -41.12 7.35 -8.64
C ASP A 402 -41.25 8.32 -9.82
N ASP A 403 -42.48 8.67 -10.21
CA ASP A 403 -42.75 9.52 -11.39
C ASP A 403 -42.10 10.91 -11.30
N ASP A 404 -41.95 11.43 -10.07
CA ASP A 404 -41.38 12.75 -9.79
C ASP A 404 -39.85 12.73 -9.54
N LEU A 405 -39.19 11.57 -9.69
CA LEU A 405 -37.76 11.46 -9.43
C LEU A 405 -36.94 12.18 -10.52
N LEU A 406 -36.17 13.17 -10.08
CA LEU A 406 -35.17 13.87 -10.89
C LEU A 406 -33.76 13.45 -10.50
N ALA A 407 -32.88 13.32 -11.50
CA ALA A 407 -31.45 13.09 -11.30
C ALA A 407 -30.65 14.14 -12.08
N ASP A 408 -29.65 14.75 -11.44
CA ASP A 408 -28.68 15.63 -12.12
C ASP A 408 -27.68 14.75 -12.88
N ALA A 409 -27.90 14.60 -14.18
CA ALA A 409 -27.10 13.72 -15.02
C ALA A 409 -26.98 14.23 -16.46
N ASP A 410 -25.92 13.81 -17.14
CA ASP A 410 -25.84 13.89 -18.59
C ASP A 410 -26.74 12.79 -19.17
N PRO A 411 -27.81 13.14 -19.91
CA PRO A 411 -28.83 12.18 -20.33
C PRO A 411 -28.31 11.12 -21.29
N ASP A 412 -27.34 11.45 -22.14
CA ASP A 412 -26.80 10.50 -23.11
C ASP A 412 -25.79 9.56 -22.45
N ARG A 413 -25.00 10.05 -21.50
CA ARG A 413 -24.07 9.22 -20.71
C ARG A 413 -24.80 8.29 -19.75
N LEU A 414 -25.84 8.78 -19.08
CA LEU A 414 -26.65 7.95 -18.21
C LEU A 414 -27.43 6.90 -19.01
N HIS A 415 -27.95 7.26 -20.19
CA HIS A 415 -28.53 6.29 -21.12
C HIS A 415 -27.50 5.21 -21.51
N GLN A 416 -26.26 5.58 -21.81
CA GLN A 416 -25.17 4.64 -22.11
C GLN A 416 -24.89 3.68 -20.94
N VAL A 417 -24.88 4.16 -19.70
CA VAL A 417 -24.75 3.32 -18.49
C VAL A 417 -25.88 2.31 -18.41
N LEU A 418 -27.13 2.77 -18.52
CA LEU A 418 -28.32 1.94 -18.39
C LEU A 418 -28.40 0.87 -19.50
N VAL A 419 -28.12 1.23 -20.75
CA VAL A 419 -28.06 0.29 -21.87
C VAL A 419 -26.97 -0.76 -21.65
N ASN A 420 -25.82 -0.38 -21.10
CA ASN A 420 -24.75 -1.35 -20.79
C ASN A 420 -25.15 -2.34 -19.70
N LEU A 421 -25.81 -1.88 -18.63
CA LEU A 421 -26.29 -2.74 -17.55
C LEU A 421 -27.41 -3.67 -18.04
N LEU A 422 -28.38 -3.14 -18.79
CA LEU A 422 -29.47 -3.91 -19.39
C LEU A 422 -28.96 -4.95 -20.40
N ALA A 423 -28.01 -4.58 -21.26
CA ALA A 423 -27.40 -5.51 -22.20
C ALA A 423 -26.69 -6.67 -21.47
N ASN A 424 -26.07 -6.41 -20.31
CA ASN A 424 -25.48 -7.47 -19.50
C ASN A 424 -26.55 -8.37 -18.86
N ALA A 425 -27.62 -7.78 -18.30
CA ALA A 425 -28.74 -8.53 -17.72
C ALA A 425 -29.42 -9.44 -18.76
N MET A 426 -29.57 -8.98 -20.00
CA MET A 426 -30.15 -9.77 -21.09
C MET A 426 -29.21 -10.86 -21.59
N ARG A 427 -27.90 -10.59 -21.57
CA ARG A 427 -26.90 -11.50 -22.15
C ARG A 427 -26.45 -12.60 -21.21
N TYR A 428 -26.26 -12.28 -19.94
CA TYR A 428 -25.72 -13.17 -18.92
C TYR A 428 -26.76 -13.56 -17.86
N GLY A 429 -27.86 -12.80 -17.78
CA GLY A 429 -28.93 -13.02 -16.83
C GLY A 429 -30.05 -13.90 -17.36
N GLN A 430 -31.18 -13.87 -16.68
CA GLN A 430 -32.46 -14.45 -17.13
C GLN A 430 -33.63 -13.53 -16.73
N PRO A 431 -34.75 -13.55 -17.48
CA PRO A 431 -35.98 -12.87 -17.06
C PRO A 431 -36.54 -13.46 -15.76
N PRO A 432 -37.31 -12.68 -14.98
CA PRO A 432 -37.67 -11.28 -15.22
C PRO A 432 -36.50 -10.31 -14.97
N ILE A 433 -36.40 -9.26 -15.80
CA ILE A 433 -35.44 -8.16 -15.59
C ILE A 433 -36.18 -6.99 -14.95
N LEU A 434 -35.73 -6.56 -13.77
CA LEU A 434 -36.31 -5.43 -13.05
C LEU A 434 -35.33 -4.25 -13.05
N VAL A 435 -35.77 -3.10 -13.55
CA VAL A 435 -35.05 -1.84 -13.47
C VAL A 435 -35.74 -0.96 -12.45
N ARG A 436 -35.07 -0.70 -11.33
CA ARG A 436 -35.59 0.12 -10.25
C ARG A 436 -34.79 1.41 -10.12
N ALA A 437 -35.46 2.54 -9.91
CA ALA A 437 -34.82 3.77 -9.47
C ALA A 437 -35.53 4.36 -8.25
N ARG A 438 -34.76 4.76 -7.25
CA ARG A 438 -35.29 5.34 -6.00
C ARG A 438 -34.40 6.46 -5.46
N PRO A 439 -34.93 7.41 -4.70
CA PRO A 439 -34.11 8.37 -3.97
C PRO A 439 -33.25 7.66 -2.91
N ASP A 440 -32.00 8.10 -2.76
CA ASP A 440 -31.03 7.62 -1.77
C ASP A 440 -30.18 8.78 -1.23
N GLY A 441 -30.72 9.49 -0.24
CA GLY A 441 -30.09 10.67 0.34
C GLY A 441 -29.99 11.82 -0.68
N ARG A 442 -28.76 12.14 -1.12
CA ARG A 442 -28.48 13.16 -2.14
C ARG A 442 -28.36 12.60 -3.56
N HIS A 443 -28.50 11.29 -3.74
CA HIS A 443 -28.33 10.62 -5.01
C HIS A 443 -29.61 9.92 -5.44
N ALA A 444 -29.72 9.62 -6.72
CA ALA A 444 -30.70 8.67 -7.24
C ALA A 444 -30.01 7.31 -7.39
N LEU A 445 -30.54 6.27 -6.74
CA LEU A 445 -30.01 4.92 -6.87
C LEU A 445 -30.72 4.21 -8.02
N PHE A 446 -29.94 3.79 -9.02
CA PHE A 446 -30.38 2.95 -10.13
C PHE A 446 -29.98 1.50 -9.87
N GLN A 447 -30.90 0.57 -10.05
CA GLN A 447 -30.69 -0.85 -9.84
C GLN A 447 -31.21 -1.63 -11.05
N VAL A 448 -30.39 -2.53 -11.58
CA VAL A 448 -30.78 -3.49 -12.62
C VAL A 448 -30.64 -4.88 -12.02
N HIS A 449 -31.76 -5.60 -11.95
CA HIS A 449 -31.85 -6.94 -11.38
C HIS A 449 -32.20 -7.93 -12.49
N ASP A 450 -31.47 -9.05 -12.52
CA ASP A 450 -31.77 -10.20 -13.36
C ASP A 450 -31.88 -11.47 -12.49
N ALA A 451 -32.54 -12.50 -13.03
CA ALA A 451 -32.71 -13.80 -12.37
C ALA A 451 -31.68 -14.84 -12.84
N GLY A 452 -30.52 -14.39 -13.33
CA GLY A 452 -29.48 -15.25 -13.86
C GLY A 452 -28.68 -16.03 -12.82
N PRO A 453 -27.67 -16.79 -13.27
CA PRO A 453 -26.78 -17.57 -12.40
C PRO A 453 -25.91 -16.71 -11.46
N GLY A 454 -25.92 -15.39 -11.65
CA GLY A 454 -25.12 -14.44 -10.90
C GLY A 454 -23.63 -14.52 -11.23
N ILE A 455 -22.85 -13.71 -10.52
CA ILE A 455 -21.41 -13.60 -10.71
C ILE A 455 -20.71 -14.47 -9.65
N PRO A 456 -19.84 -15.43 -10.02
CA PRO A 456 -19.11 -16.19 -9.03
C PRO A 456 -18.22 -15.29 -8.17
N ARG A 457 -18.21 -15.49 -6.84
CA ARG A 457 -17.46 -14.67 -5.86
C ARG A 457 -16.03 -14.29 -6.25
N ARG A 458 -15.31 -15.21 -6.90
CA ARG A 458 -13.92 -14.97 -7.34
C ARG A 458 -13.78 -13.88 -8.41
N PHE A 459 -14.86 -13.51 -9.08
CA PHE A 459 -14.88 -12.52 -10.16
C PHE A 459 -15.57 -11.21 -9.78
N GLU A 460 -16.30 -11.12 -8.65
CA GLU A 460 -17.07 -9.93 -8.24
C GLU A 460 -16.24 -8.62 -8.22
N ALA A 461 -14.98 -8.69 -7.80
CA ALA A 461 -14.09 -7.52 -7.79
C ALA A 461 -13.53 -7.20 -9.19
N ALA A 462 -13.27 -8.23 -9.99
CA ALA A 462 -12.57 -8.13 -11.26
C ALA A 462 -13.50 -7.78 -12.43
N ILE A 463 -14.83 -7.96 -12.32
CA ILE A 463 -15.79 -7.59 -13.39
C ILE A 463 -15.74 -6.11 -13.78
N TRP A 464 -15.23 -5.26 -12.90
CA TRP A 464 -15.07 -3.82 -13.12
C TRP A 464 -13.76 -3.47 -13.82
N ASP A 465 -12.81 -4.41 -13.86
CA ASP A 465 -11.54 -4.23 -14.54
C ASP A 465 -11.74 -4.31 -16.05
N ARG A 466 -10.96 -3.51 -16.79
CA ARG A 466 -11.02 -3.50 -18.25
C ARG A 466 -10.58 -4.86 -18.79
N PHE A 467 -11.27 -5.32 -19.82
CA PHE A 467 -10.99 -6.57 -20.55
C PHE A 467 -11.28 -7.85 -19.78
N GLU A 468 -11.89 -7.74 -18.60
CA GLU A 468 -12.25 -8.91 -17.82
C GLU A 468 -13.62 -9.44 -18.25
N ARG A 469 -13.68 -10.74 -18.55
CA ARG A 469 -14.89 -11.46 -19.00
C ARG A 469 -15.39 -12.49 -17.99
N GLY A 470 -14.86 -12.47 -16.77
CA GLY A 470 -15.22 -13.37 -15.67
C GLY A 470 -15.17 -14.86 -16.05
N ALA A 471 -16.21 -15.61 -15.71
CA ALA A 471 -16.30 -17.06 -15.93
C ALA A 471 -16.41 -17.47 -17.42
N HIS A 472 -16.70 -16.53 -18.33
CA HIS A 472 -16.99 -16.80 -19.74
C HIS A 472 -15.83 -16.50 -20.68
N ARG A 473 -14.60 -16.35 -20.16
CA ARG A 473 -13.38 -16.04 -20.95
C ARG A 473 -13.14 -16.97 -22.16
N HIS A 474 -13.67 -18.19 -22.14
CA HIS A 474 -13.49 -19.19 -23.20
C HIS A 474 -14.75 -19.51 -24.03
N ASP A 475 -15.90 -18.87 -23.77
CA ASP A 475 -17.11 -19.11 -24.56
C ASP A 475 -17.18 -18.10 -25.72
N SER A 476 -16.72 -18.53 -26.90
CA SER A 476 -16.74 -17.72 -28.13
C SER A 476 -18.15 -17.36 -28.61
N ARG A 477 -19.21 -17.97 -28.07
CA ARG A 477 -20.61 -17.64 -28.38
C ARG A 477 -21.06 -16.36 -27.68
N ILE A 478 -20.35 -15.95 -26.61
CA ILE A 478 -20.65 -14.74 -25.84
C ILE A 478 -19.59 -13.69 -26.16
N GLY A 479 -19.79 -12.95 -27.26
CA GLY A 479 -18.91 -11.86 -27.67
C GLY A 479 -18.80 -10.70 -26.66
N GLY A 480 -17.87 -9.76 -26.86
CA GLY A 480 -17.77 -8.52 -26.07
C GLY A 480 -16.38 -8.29 -25.48
N LEU A 481 -15.91 -7.05 -25.60
CA LEU A 481 -14.53 -6.64 -25.27
C LEU A 481 -14.23 -6.53 -23.76
N GLY A 482 -15.18 -6.83 -22.86
CA GLY A 482 -15.00 -6.71 -21.41
C GLY A 482 -14.84 -5.27 -20.91
N ILE A 483 -15.45 -4.30 -21.60
CA ILE A 483 -15.29 -2.86 -21.31
C ILE A 483 -16.58 -2.21 -20.81
N GLY A 484 -17.76 -2.80 -21.07
CA GLY A 484 -19.05 -2.20 -20.73
C GLY A 484 -19.21 -1.81 -19.25
N LEU A 485 -18.86 -2.70 -18.32
CA LEU A 485 -18.92 -2.42 -16.87
C LEU A 485 -17.87 -1.41 -16.43
N SER A 486 -16.65 -1.48 -16.98
CA SER A 486 -15.59 -0.51 -16.67
C SER A 486 -15.92 0.90 -17.17
N THR A 487 -16.60 1.02 -18.31
CA THR A 487 -17.11 2.29 -18.85
C THR A 487 -18.28 2.80 -18.02
N ALA A 488 -19.23 1.93 -17.67
CA ALA A 488 -20.36 2.28 -16.82
C ALA A 488 -19.88 2.85 -15.48
N ARG A 489 -18.92 2.17 -14.84
CA ARG A 489 -18.29 2.62 -13.60
C ARG A 489 -17.65 4.00 -13.75
N ALA A 490 -16.82 4.20 -14.78
CA ALA A 490 -16.15 5.47 -14.97
C ALA A 490 -17.11 6.63 -15.27
N LEU A 491 -18.22 6.36 -15.97
CA LEU A 491 -19.27 7.37 -16.19
C LEU A 491 -20.00 7.71 -14.89
N VAL A 492 -20.31 6.73 -14.05
CA VAL A 492 -20.91 6.96 -12.72
C VAL A 492 -19.96 7.75 -11.81
N GLU A 493 -18.67 7.36 -11.76
CA GLU A 493 -17.64 8.08 -11.00
C GLU A 493 -17.48 9.53 -11.50
N ALA A 494 -17.61 9.79 -12.81
CA ALA A 494 -17.59 11.13 -13.38
C ALA A 494 -18.80 11.98 -12.95
N HIS A 495 -19.96 11.35 -12.68
CA HIS A 495 -21.14 12.00 -12.11
C HIS A 495 -21.04 12.18 -10.58
N GLY A 496 -19.95 11.72 -9.96
CA GLY A 496 -19.73 11.81 -8.51
C GLY A 496 -20.44 10.72 -7.68
N GLY A 497 -20.89 9.63 -8.33
CA GLY A 497 -21.59 8.51 -7.70
C GLY A 497 -20.74 7.26 -7.45
#